data_AF-A0A941I2B2-F1
#
_entry.id   AF-A0A941I2B2-F1
#
_cell.length_a   1.000
_cell.length_b   1.000
_cell.length_c   1.000
_cell.angle_alpha   90.00
_cell.angle_beta   90.00
_cell.angle_gamma   90.00
#
_symmetry.space_group_name_H-M   'P 1'
#
loop_
_entity.id
_entity.type
_entity.pdbx_description
1 polymer ?
#
loop_
_entity_poly.entity_id
_entity_poly.type
_entity_poly.pdbx_seq_one_letter_code
_entity_poly.pdbx_strand_id
1 'polypeptide(L)'
;MQDWPIFKNFWERHRDPNYRPDAGSDYSWRRLVQALYAYHIPHPIALKYVLEERPSLEEFRAWLVRSNSEYVILDQTDDVIQNESDYQLSAEQIAFWEENAYLVLPQAIDAQACAESRQAILDFLQADLNDPSTWYRSQSQRQGLMLPLYNHPRLNTNRASRRIRAAYEQLYGTKAIYKTIDHVSFNPPETTHYSFRGNGLHWDVSLAQPIQNRFQGLLYLSDCNENDGAFHCVPGFHRQIPSWLDGLDPDENPRRIAEQTLISKPITGKAGDFIIWHQALPHCATPNLGTTPRMVQYLSYIPNGDEEHPIWI
;
A
#
# COMPACT_ATOMS: atom_id res chain seq x y z
N MET A 1 -9.47 -3.01 26.16
CA MET A 1 -9.09 -2.68 24.77
C MET A 1 -9.21 -1.17 24.65
N GLN A 2 -8.09 -0.46 24.52
CA GLN A 2 -8.06 1.01 24.53
C GLN A 2 -8.92 1.60 23.40
N ASP A 3 -8.92 0.96 22.24
CA ASP A 3 -9.65 1.38 21.04
C ASP A 3 -11.09 0.86 20.97
N TRP A 4 -11.62 0.28 22.05
CA TRP A 4 -12.99 -0.27 22.03
C TRP A 4 -14.07 0.73 21.57
N PRO A 5 -14.05 2.02 21.98
CA PRO A 5 -15.06 2.98 21.52
C PRO A 5 -15.11 3.12 20.00
N ILE A 6 -13.96 3.12 19.30
CA ILE A 6 -13.92 3.27 17.85
C ILE A 6 -14.40 2.02 17.12
N PHE A 7 -14.08 0.84 17.63
CA PHE A 7 -14.58 -0.43 17.09
C PHE A 7 -16.08 -0.62 17.30
N LYS A 8 -16.60 -0.21 18.48
CA LYS A 8 -18.04 -0.22 18.73
C LYS A 8 -18.77 0.69 17.74
N ASN A 9 -18.27 1.90 17.52
CA ASN A 9 -18.86 2.84 16.55
C ASN A 9 -18.82 2.29 15.12
N PHE A 10 -17.71 1.66 14.72
CA PHE A 10 -17.61 0.97 13.43
C PHE A 10 -18.65 -0.13 13.28
N TRP A 11 -18.81 -1.00 14.28
CA TRP A 11 -19.82 -2.04 14.28
C TRP A 11 -21.23 -1.44 14.19
N GLU A 12 -21.56 -0.46 15.04
CA GLU A 12 -22.90 0.17 15.07
C GLU A 12 -23.28 0.78 13.72
N ARG A 13 -22.37 1.54 13.08
CA ARG A 13 -22.59 2.15 11.76
C ARG A 13 -22.98 1.16 10.66
N HIS A 14 -22.43 -0.06 10.71
CA HIS A 14 -22.64 -1.07 9.67
C HIS A 14 -23.75 -2.07 10.03
N ARG A 15 -24.27 -2.00 11.27
CA ARG A 15 -25.31 -2.90 11.78
C ARG A 15 -26.66 -2.20 11.93
N ASP A 16 -26.65 -0.90 12.14
CA ASP A 16 -27.84 -0.07 12.22
C ASP A 16 -27.74 1.11 11.21
N PRO A 17 -28.54 1.11 10.13
CA PRO A 17 -28.53 2.20 9.14
C PRO A 17 -29.00 3.55 9.71
N ASN A 18 -29.72 3.54 10.83
CA ASN A 18 -30.20 4.75 11.51
C ASN A 18 -29.18 5.29 12.50
N TYR A 19 -28.10 4.56 12.76
CA TYR A 19 -27.08 5.00 13.70
C TYR A 19 -26.45 6.30 13.22
N ARG A 20 -26.34 7.24 14.15
CA ARG A 20 -25.58 8.48 13.98
C ARG A 20 -24.57 8.55 15.11
N PRO A 21 -23.28 8.71 14.81
CA PRO A 21 -22.27 8.92 15.84
C PRO A 21 -22.60 10.20 16.63
N ASP A 22 -22.29 10.21 17.93
CA ASP A 22 -22.48 11.39 18.78
C ASP A 22 -21.74 12.60 18.21
N ALA A 23 -22.39 13.77 18.25
CA ALA A 23 -21.79 15.06 17.90
C ALA A 23 -20.70 15.39 18.94
N GLY A 24 -19.47 14.95 18.68
CA GLY A 24 -18.35 15.01 19.63
C GLY A 24 -17.55 13.70 19.73
N SER A 25 -17.97 12.63 19.05
CA SER A 25 -17.15 11.42 18.96
C SER A 25 -15.87 11.72 18.19
N ASP A 26 -14.72 11.37 18.76
CA ASP A 26 -13.38 11.47 18.13
C ASP A 26 -13.17 10.37 17.05
N TYR A 27 -14.25 10.00 16.36
CA TYR A 27 -14.24 9.01 15.31
C TYR A 27 -13.80 9.67 14.01
N SER A 28 -12.67 9.24 13.49
CA SER A 28 -12.29 9.44 12.10
C SER A 28 -12.03 8.09 11.43
N TRP A 29 -12.29 8.02 10.13
CA TRP A 29 -11.98 6.85 9.32
C TRP A 29 -10.53 6.41 9.51
N ARG A 30 -9.59 7.37 9.52
CA ARG A 30 -8.17 7.11 9.72
C ARG A 30 -7.84 6.50 11.06
N ARG A 31 -8.42 7.01 12.16
CA ARG A 31 -8.23 6.44 13.48
C ARG A 31 -8.78 5.02 13.56
N LEU A 32 -9.90 4.74 12.89
CA LEU A 32 -10.44 3.38 12.82
C LEU A 32 -9.45 2.46 12.10
N VAL A 33 -8.96 2.87 10.92
CA VAL A 33 -8.02 2.07 10.13
C VAL A 33 -6.71 1.85 10.89
N GLN A 34 -6.16 2.90 11.53
CA GLN A 34 -4.97 2.80 12.38
C GLN A 34 -5.21 1.84 13.55
N ALA A 35 -6.36 1.96 14.23
CA ALA A 35 -6.73 1.05 15.31
C ALA A 35 -6.82 -0.38 14.79
N LEU A 36 -7.51 -0.66 13.67
CA LEU A 36 -7.58 -2.00 13.09
C LEU A 36 -6.19 -2.57 12.74
N TYR A 37 -5.30 -1.76 12.16
CA TYR A 37 -3.92 -2.18 11.89
C TYR A 37 -3.12 -2.50 13.16
N ALA A 38 -3.38 -1.82 14.27
CA ALA A 38 -2.77 -2.14 15.56
C ALA A 38 -3.24 -3.50 16.13
N TYR A 39 -4.37 -4.03 15.67
CA TYR A 39 -4.84 -5.40 15.96
C TYR A 39 -4.53 -6.37 14.81
N HIS A 40 -3.74 -5.93 13.83
CA HIS A 40 -3.36 -6.69 12.64
C HIS A 40 -4.51 -7.10 11.72
N ILE A 41 -5.55 -6.27 11.72
CA ILE A 41 -6.77 -6.50 10.95
C ILE A 41 -6.81 -5.50 9.80
N PRO A 42 -6.77 -5.96 8.54
CA PRO A 42 -7.01 -5.09 7.40
C PRO A 42 -8.46 -4.59 7.45
N HIS A 43 -8.68 -3.30 7.19
CA HIS A 43 -10.03 -2.74 7.16
C HIS A 43 -11.02 -3.54 6.29
N PRO A 44 -10.68 -3.95 5.04
CA PRO A 44 -11.60 -4.73 4.21
C PRO A 44 -12.02 -6.07 4.85
N ILE A 45 -11.15 -6.69 5.65
CA ILE A 45 -11.47 -7.93 6.37
C ILE A 45 -12.44 -7.66 7.52
N ALA A 46 -12.24 -6.58 8.29
CA ALA A 46 -13.19 -6.18 9.33
C ALA A 46 -14.56 -5.82 8.74
N LEU A 47 -14.60 -5.06 7.65
CA LEU A 47 -15.83 -4.70 6.97
C LEU A 47 -16.58 -5.92 6.44
N LYS A 48 -15.87 -6.83 5.75
CA LYS A 48 -16.43 -8.08 5.26
C LYS A 48 -17.04 -8.90 6.40
N TYR A 49 -16.31 -9.09 7.50
CA TYR A 49 -16.80 -9.82 8.67
C TYR A 49 -18.09 -9.22 9.24
N VAL A 50 -18.14 -7.89 9.41
CA VAL A 50 -19.35 -7.24 9.96
C VAL A 50 -20.55 -7.33 9.02
N LEU A 51 -20.33 -7.23 7.70
CA LEU A 51 -21.40 -7.24 6.70
C LEU A 51 -21.93 -8.65 6.40
N GLU A 52 -21.03 -9.63 6.26
CA GLU A 52 -21.38 -11.00 5.86
C GLU A 52 -21.78 -11.86 7.07
N GLU A 53 -20.97 -11.89 8.12
CA GLU A 53 -21.22 -12.75 9.30
C GLU A 53 -22.23 -12.13 10.27
N ARG A 54 -22.46 -10.80 10.16
CA ARG A 54 -23.47 -10.08 10.93
C ARG A 54 -23.40 -10.34 12.46
N PRO A 55 -22.20 -10.31 13.10
CA PRO A 55 -22.02 -10.73 14.49
C PRO A 55 -22.76 -9.81 15.48
N SER A 56 -23.09 -10.33 16.65
CA SER A 56 -23.40 -9.52 17.84
C SER A 56 -22.18 -8.70 18.27
N LEU A 57 -22.40 -7.68 19.12
CA LEU A 57 -21.30 -6.84 19.61
C LEU A 57 -20.28 -7.65 20.45
N GLU A 58 -20.75 -8.68 21.16
CA GLU A 58 -19.88 -9.58 21.94
C GLU A 58 -19.05 -10.49 21.03
N GLU A 59 -19.66 -11.09 20.01
CA GLU A 59 -18.96 -11.90 19.01
C GLU A 59 -17.92 -11.06 18.25
N PHE A 60 -18.26 -9.83 17.87
CA PHE A 60 -17.31 -8.92 17.22
C PHE A 60 -16.12 -8.60 18.13
N ARG A 61 -16.36 -8.36 19.43
CA ARG A 61 -15.30 -8.14 20.41
C ARG A 61 -14.39 -9.36 20.56
N ALA A 62 -14.98 -10.56 20.64
CA ALA A 62 -14.24 -11.80 20.74
C ALA A 62 -13.40 -12.06 19.48
N TRP A 63 -13.95 -11.77 18.31
CA TRP A 63 -13.25 -11.85 17.03
C TRP A 63 -12.03 -10.94 16.97
N LEU A 64 -12.15 -9.66 17.36
CA LEU A 64 -11.01 -8.72 17.42
C LEU A 64 -9.87 -9.25 18.30
N VAL A 65 -10.20 -9.81 19.47
CA VAL A 65 -9.20 -10.36 20.41
C VAL A 65 -8.52 -11.60 19.81
N ARG A 66 -9.31 -12.51 19.22
CA ARG A 66 -8.78 -13.73 18.60
C ARG A 66 -7.85 -13.39 17.43
N SER A 67 -8.30 -12.56 16.50
CA SER A 67 -7.50 -12.15 15.33
C SER A 67 -6.17 -11.50 15.72
N ASN A 68 -6.17 -10.69 16.77
CA ASN A 68 -4.93 -10.12 17.30
C ASN A 68 -4.00 -11.19 17.89
N SER A 69 -4.55 -12.14 18.65
CA SER A 69 -3.74 -13.21 19.28
C SER A 69 -3.11 -14.17 18.26
N GLU A 70 -3.83 -14.51 17.19
CA GLU A 70 -3.32 -15.35 16.11
C GLU A 70 -2.16 -14.67 15.38
N TYR A 71 -2.23 -13.35 15.21
CA TYR A 71 -1.13 -12.61 14.61
C TYR A 71 0.11 -12.56 15.51
N VAL A 72 -0.03 -12.33 16.82
CA VAL A 72 1.10 -12.28 17.76
C VAL A 72 1.91 -13.59 17.73
N ILE A 73 1.24 -14.73 17.55
CA ILE A 73 1.91 -16.03 17.38
C ILE A 73 2.77 -16.04 16.10
N LEU A 74 2.34 -15.40 15.02
CA LEU A 74 3.09 -15.28 13.76
C LEU A 74 4.24 -14.28 13.83
N ASP A 75 4.10 -13.21 14.62
CA ASP A 75 5.14 -12.18 14.79
C ASP A 75 6.32 -12.67 15.66
N GLN A 76 6.06 -13.61 16.59
CA GLN A 76 7.07 -14.20 17.47
C GLN A 76 7.91 -15.32 16.82
N THR A 77 7.50 -15.83 15.64
CA THR A 77 8.22 -16.92 14.97
C THR A 77 9.33 -16.47 14.02
N ASP A 78 9.48 -15.16 13.77
CA ASP A 78 10.41 -14.63 12.75
C ASP A 78 11.49 -13.69 13.33
N ASP A 79 11.88 -13.92 14.58
CA ASP A 79 12.89 -13.17 15.31
C ASP A 79 14.34 -13.53 14.89
N VAL A 80 14.58 -13.70 13.57
CA VAL A 80 15.91 -13.88 12.98
C VAL A 80 16.29 -12.66 12.14
N ILE A 81 16.73 -11.64 12.86
CA ILE A 81 17.95 -10.85 12.64
C ILE A 81 18.35 -10.62 11.17
N GLN A 82 18.13 -9.39 10.70
CA GLN A 82 19.23 -8.64 10.09
C GLN A 82 19.58 -7.45 11.01
N ASN A 83 20.87 -7.36 11.35
CA ASN A 83 21.50 -6.28 12.10
C ASN A 83 21.49 -4.96 11.29
N GLU A 84 20.31 -4.44 10.99
CA GLU A 84 20.14 -3.16 10.27
C GLU A 84 19.29 -2.17 11.09
N SER A 85 19.44 -2.16 12.43
CA SER A 85 18.87 -1.08 13.26
C SER A 85 19.47 0.29 12.94
N ASP A 86 20.59 0.32 12.23
CA ASP A 86 21.43 1.50 12.02
C ASP A 86 21.44 1.95 10.54
N TYR A 87 20.49 1.46 9.72
CA TYR A 87 20.39 1.90 8.33
C TYR A 87 20.18 3.42 8.26
N GLN A 88 21.09 4.11 7.57
CA GLN A 88 21.03 5.54 7.32
C GLN A 88 21.00 5.82 5.82
N LEU A 89 20.13 6.76 5.43
CA LEU A 89 20.14 7.31 4.09
C LEU A 89 21.41 8.12 3.90
N SER A 90 22.10 7.90 2.79
CA SER A 90 23.26 8.71 2.43
C SER A 90 22.84 10.14 2.06
N ALA A 91 23.79 11.09 2.07
CA ALA A 91 23.53 12.45 1.62
C ALA A 91 23.03 12.49 0.17
N GLU A 92 23.54 11.61 -0.69
CA GLU A 92 23.10 11.48 -2.08
C GLU A 92 21.68 10.95 -2.18
N GLN A 93 21.28 9.99 -1.34
CA GLN A 93 19.91 9.49 -1.30
C GLN A 93 18.92 10.56 -0.82
N ILE A 94 19.32 11.37 0.17
CA ILE A 94 18.52 12.49 0.66
C ILE A 94 18.37 13.56 -0.43
N ALA A 95 19.47 13.98 -1.05
CA ALA A 95 19.44 14.95 -2.14
C ALA A 95 18.61 14.44 -3.34
N PHE A 96 18.70 13.15 -3.65
CA PHE A 96 17.88 12.51 -4.67
C PHE A 96 16.39 12.58 -4.32
N TRP A 97 16.04 12.25 -3.07
CA TRP A 97 14.66 12.32 -2.57
C TRP A 97 14.11 13.76 -2.63
N GLU A 98 14.88 14.75 -2.21
CA GLU A 98 14.46 16.16 -2.25
C GLU A 98 14.15 16.62 -3.67
N GLU A 99 14.99 16.23 -4.64
CA GLU A 99 14.82 16.60 -6.04
C GLU A 99 13.68 15.83 -6.72
N ASN A 100 13.52 14.53 -6.42
CA ASN A 100 12.66 13.63 -7.19
C ASN A 100 11.39 13.17 -6.46
N ALA A 101 11.34 13.27 -5.13
CA ALA A 101 10.29 12.75 -4.23
C ALA A 101 9.97 11.26 -4.37
N TYR A 102 10.94 10.49 -4.82
CA TYR A 102 10.95 9.04 -4.68
C TYR A 102 12.35 8.56 -4.34
N LEU A 103 12.46 7.34 -3.82
CA LEU A 103 13.72 6.69 -3.51
C LEU A 103 13.58 5.19 -3.72
N VAL A 104 14.60 4.58 -4.32
CA VAL A 104 14.75 3.12 -4.40
C VAL A 104 15.75 2.68 -3.35
N LEU A 105 15.32 1.80 -2.45
CA LEU A 105 16.16 1.12 -1.47
C LEU A 105 16.57 -0.23 -2.06
N PRO A 106 17.83 -0.40 -2.50
CA PRO A 106 18.26 -1.66 -3.06
C PRO A 106 18.30 -2.74 -1.98
N GLN A 107 17.89 -3.96 -2.33
CA GLN A 107 17.95 -5.15 -1.48
C GLN A 107 17.39 -4.90 -0.07
N ALA A 108 16.21 -4.27 -0.01
CA ALA A 108 15.54 -3.96 1.24
C ALA A 108 14.99 -5.19 1.98
N ILE A 109 14.82 -6.31 1.26
CA ILE A 109 14.73 -7.66 1.79
C ILE A 109 15.61 -8.59 0.95
N ASP A 110 15.95 -9.75 1.48
CA ASP A 110 16.78 -10.73 0.77
C ASP A 110 15.99 -11.56 -0.28
N ALA A 111 16.75 -12.29 -1.10
CA ALA A 111 16.21 -13.09 -2.19
C ALA A 111 15.32 -14.26 -1.69
N GLN A 112 15.59 -14.80 -0.51
CA GLN A 112 14.79 -15.89 0.07
C GLN A 112 13.42 -15.36 0.50
N ALA A 113 13.38 -14.22 1.18
CA ALA A 113 12.14 -13.54 1.53
C ALA A 113 11.32 -13.17 0.28
N CYS A 114 11.97 -12.77 -0.81
CA CYS A 114 11.31 -12.54 -2.10
C CYS A 114 10.69 -13.83 -2.67
N ALA A 115 11.43 -14.95 -2.64
CA ALA A 115 10.95 -16.24 -3.13
C ALA A 115 9.74 -16.75 -2.33
N GLU A 116 9.80 -16.69 -1.01
CA GLU A 116 8.69 -17.08 -0.12
C GLU A 116 7.46 -16.19 -0.33
N SER A 117 7.66 -14.89 -0.56
CA SER A 117 6.55 -13.96 -0.83
C SER A 117 5.89 -14.23 -2.19
N ARG A 118 6.67 -14.56 -3.22
CA ARG A 118 6.14 -14.97 -4.52
C ARG A 118 5.37 -16.28 -4.40
N GLN A 119 5.88 -17.24 -3.64
CA GLN A 119 5.18 -18.52 -3.44
C GLN A 119 3.82 -18.30 -2.77
N ALA A 120 3.74 -17.44 -1.75
CA ALA A 120 2.46 -17.10 -1.12
C ALA A 120 1.44 -16.49 -2.11
N ILE A 121 1.89 -15.66 -3.06
CA ILE A 121 1.03 -15.11 -4.12
C ILE A 121 0.58 -16.21 -5.08
N LEU A 122 1.48 -17.08 -5.51
CA LEU A 122 1.19 -18.18 -6.42
C LEU A 122 0.22 -19.19 -5.81
N ASP A 123 0.42 -19.56 -4.54
CA ASP A 123 -0.46 -20.46 -3.79
C ASP A 123 -1.87 -19.87 -3.65
N PHE A 124 -1.96 -18.57 -3.32
CA PHE A 124 -3.23 -17.85 -3.26
C PHE A 124 -3.95 -17.87 -4.62
N LEU A 125 -3.22 -17.68 -5.71
CA LEU A 125 -3.75 -17.72 -7.07
C LEU A 125 -3.97 -19.13 -7.62
N GLN A 126 -3.44 -20.17 -6.96
CA GLN A 126 -3.29 -21.51 -7.51
C GLN A 126 -2.65 -21.47 -8.91
N ALA A 127 -1.58 -20.68 -9.03
CA ALA A 127 -0.84 -20.42 -10.25
C ALA A 127 0.55 -21.07 -10.22
N ASP A 128 1.07 -21.39 -11.40
CA ASP A 128 2.40 -21.94 -11.61
C ASP A 128 3.17 -21.06 -12.59
N LEU A 129 4.38 -20.62 -12.23
CA LEU A 129 5.24 -19.83 -13.11
C LEU A 129 5.71 -20.60 -14.35
N ASN A 130 5.63 -21.93 -14.34
CA ASN A 130 5.97 -22.75 -15.51
C ASN A 130 4.78 -23.03 -16.43
N ASP A 131 3.57 -22.65 -16.02
CA ASP A 131 2.35 -22.79 -16.82
C ASP A 131 1.62 -21.43 -16.94
N PRO A 132 1.92 -20.66 -18.01
CA PRO A 132 1.27 -19.37 -18.26
C PRO A 132 -0.25 -19.41 -18.35
N SER A 133 -0.85 -20.56 -18.66
CA SER A 133 -2.32 -20.70 -18.70
C SER A 133 -2.95 -20.48 -17.32
N THR A 134 -2.18 -20.69 -16.24
CA THR A 134 -2.65 -20.50 -14.88
C THR A 134 -2.74 -19.03 -14.45
N TRP A 135 -1.99 -18.13 -15.09
CA TRP A 135 -1.86 -16.72 -14.67
C TRP A 135 -3.11 -15.87 -14.94
N TYR A 136 -3.93 -16.31 -15.89
CA TYR A 136 -5.10 -15.58 -16.40
C TYR A 136 -6.43 -16.14 -15.90
N ARG A 137 -6.39 -17.13 -14.98
CA ARG A 137 -7.61 -17.70 -14.40
C ARG A 137 -8.39 -16.60 -13.68
N SER A 138 -9.68 -16.49 -14.01
CA SER A 138 -10.59 -15.60 -13.29
C SER A 138 -10.79 -16.15 -11.89
N GLN A 139 -10.37 -15.41 -10.87
CA GLN A 139 -10.74 -15.66 -9.50
C GLN A 139 -11.72 -14.60 -9.05
N SER A 140 -12.79 -15.01 -8.36
CA SER A 140 -13.80 -14.11 -7.79
C SER A 140 -13.20 -13.08 -6.82
N GLN A 141 -12.01 -13.35 -6.28
CA GLN A 141 -11.32 -12.49 -5.33
C GLN A 141 -10.34 -11.50 -5.99
N ARG A 142 -10.04 -11.64 -7.28
CA ARG A 142 -9.08 -10.76 -7.98
C ARG A 142 -9.76 -9.46 -8.39
N GLN A 143 -9.27 -8.33 -7.88
CA GLN A 143 -9.74 -6.99 -8.24
C GLN A 143 -8.70 -6.32 -9.17
N GLY A 144 -8.77 -6.65 -10.45
CA GLY A 144 -7.75 -6.23 -11.41
C GLY A 144 -6.39 -6.85 -11.10
N LEU A 145 -5.39 -6.03 -10.77
CA LEU A 145 -4.06 -6.52 -10.39
C LEU A 145 -3.92 -6.83 -8.90
N MET A 146 -4.85 -6.32 -8.08
CA MET A 146 -4.76 -6.36 -6.62
C MET A 146 -5.36 -7.66 -6.10
N LEU A 147 -4.64 -8.28 -5.17
CA LEU A 147 -5.06 -9.51 -4.51
C LEU A 147 -5.27 -9.23 -3.02
N PRO A 148 -6.42 -9.64 -2.44
CA PRO A 148 -6.73 -9.43 -1.01
C PRO A 148 -5.97 -10.41 -0.10
N LEU A 149 -4.69 -10.67 -0.42
CA LEU A 149 -3.75 -11.42 0.40
C LEU A 149 -3.05 -10.44 1.36
N TYR A 150 -3.77 -10.08 2.42
CA TYR A 150 -3.26 -9.12 3.41
C TYR A 150 -2.38 -9.80 4.46
N ASN A 151 -2.85 -10.90 5.04
CA ASN A 151 -2.19 -11.55 6.16
C ASN A 151 -1.58 -12.88 5.71
N HIS A 152 -0.25 -12.89 5.62
CA HIS A 152 0.57 -14.08 5.43
C HIS A 152 1.85 -13.88 6.23
N PRO A 153 2.38 -14.89 6.95
CA PRO A 153 3.56 -14.74 7.82
C PRO A 153 4.71 -14.01 7.13
N ARG A 154 5.05 -14.44 5.91
CA ARG A 154 6.10 -13.78 5.12
C ARG A 154 5.81 -12.32 4.76
N LEU A 155 4.57 -11.99 4.40
CA LEU A 155 4.21 -10.62 4.06
C LEU A 155 4.26 -9.73 5.31
N ASN A 156 3.88 -10.28 6.47
CA ASN A 156 3.93 -9.60 7.76
C ASN A 156 5.36 -9.23 8.16
N THR A 157 6.30 -10.16 7.99
CA THR A 157 7.71 -9.90 8.27
C THR A 157 8.34 -8.89 7.32
N ASN A 158 7.97 -8.88 6.04
CA ASN A 158 8.46 -7.86 5.10
C ASN A 158 8.00 -6.46 5.55
N ARG A 159 6.75 -6.35 6.03
CA ARG A 159 6.25 -5.10 6.63
C ARG A 159 7.00 -4.73 7.90
N ALA A 160 7.61 -5.67 8.60
CA ALA A 160 8.41 -5.42 9.79
C ALA A 160 9.89 -5.14 9.48
N SER A 161 10.29 -5.04 8.20
CA SER A 161 11.68 -4.73 7.80
C SER A 161 12.16 -3.44 8.48
N ARG A 162 13.22 -3.58 9.30
CA ARG A 162 13.85 -2.47 10.02
C ARG A 162 14.47 -1.45 9.06
N ARG A 163 15.06 -1.92 7.97
CA ARG A 163 15.66 -1.06 6.94
C ARG A 163 14.63 -0.16 6.28
N ILE A 164 13.50 -0.75 5.84
CA ILE A 164 12.41 0.00 5.24
C ILE A 164 11.86 1.00 6.25
N ARG A 165 11.59 0.55 7.49
CA ARG A 165 11.12 1.43 8.56
C ARG A 165 12.07 2.60 8.80
N ALA A 166 13.37 2.34 8.93
CA ALA A 166 14.39 3.36 9.18
C ALA A 166 14.44 4.41 8.06
N ALA A 167 14.24 4.01 6.80
CA ALA A 167 14.15 4.97 5.69
C ALA A 167 12.93 5.89 5.84
N TYR A 168 11.74 5.34 6.13
CA TYR A 168 10.55 6.16 6.40
C TYR A 168 10.74 7.09 7.60
N GLU A 169 11.32 6.61 8.70
CA GLU A 169 11.58 7.43 9.90
C GLU A 169 12.49 8.61 9.59
N GLN A 170 13.53 8.41 8.76
CA GLN A 170 14.43 9.47 8.31
C GLN A 170 13.74 10.47 7.39
N LEU A 171 12.97 9.99 6.41
CA LEU A 171 12.24 10.86 5.48
C LEU A 171 11.15 11.68 6.17
N TYR A 172 10.48 11.13 7.18
CA TYR A 172 9.50 11.87 7.99
C TYR A 172 10.13 12.72 9.09
N GLY A 173 11.39 12.45 9.48
CA GLY A 173 12.03 13.08 10.64
C GLY A 173 11.44 12.65 11.98
N THR A 174 10.73 11.51 12.05
CA THR A 174 10.12 11.01 13.29
C THR A 174 10.05 9.48 13.31
N LYS A 175 10.19 8.91 14.52
CA LYS A 175 9.98 7.48 14.78
C LYS A 175 8.53 7.11 15.08
N ALA A 176 7.67 8.11 15.31
CA ALA A 176 6.27 7.91 15.65
C ALA A 176 5.46 7.59 14.38
N ILE A 177 5.71 6.43 13.80
CA ILE A 177 5.05 5.93 12.59
C ILE A 177 4.48 4.52 12.81
N TYR A 178 3.35 4.21 12.17
CA TYR A 178 2.71 2.89 12.17
C TYR A 178 2.68 2.28 10.77
N LYS A 179 2.76 0.95 10.71
CA LYS A 179 2.73 0.18 9.45
C LYS A 179 1.30 0.02 8.93
N THR A 180 1.11 0.12 7.61
CA THR A 180 -0.16 -0.23 6.96
C THR A 180 -0.23 -1.73 6.68
N ILE A 181 -1.45 -2.25 6.55
CA ILE A 181 -1.69 -3.62 6.07
C ILE A 181 -2.40 -3.52 4.73
N ASP A 182 -1.60 -3.69 3.68
CA ASP A 182 -2.00 -3.54 2.28
C ASP A 182 -1.93 -4.86 1.50
N HIS A 183 -2.43 -4.77 0.27
CA HIS A 183 -2.52 -5.84 -0.71
C HIS A 183 -1.16 -6.23 -1.29
N VAL A 184 -1.16 -7.34 -2.02
CA VAL A 184 -0.14 -7.68 -3.00
C VAL A 184 -0.71 -7.49 -4.40
N SER A 185 0.16 -7.43 -5.40
CA SER A 185 -0.28 -7.37 -6.79
C SER A 185 0.44 -8.38 -7.67
N PHE A 186 -0.33 -8.94 -8.61
CA PHE A 186 0.11 -9.84 -9.64
C PHE A 186 -0.28 -9.29 -11.01
N ASN A 187 0.73 -8.89 -11.80
CA ASN A 187 0.56 -8.31 -13.13
C ASN A 187 1.16 -9.26 -14.19
N PRO A 188 0.36 -10.17 -14.77
CA PRO A 188 0.84 -11.06 -15.83
C PRO A 188 1.04 -10.29 -17.15
N PRO A 189 1.88 -10.81 -18.06
CA PRO A 189 2.03 -10.23 -19.39
C PRO A 189 0.71 -10.04 -20.13
N GLU A 190 0.62 -9.01 -20.96
CA GLU A 190 -0.49 -8.87 -21.90
C GLU A 190 -0.44 -9.97 -22.96
N THR A 191 -1.62 -10.38 -23.41
CA THR A 191 -1.77 -11.35 -24.50
C THR A 191 -2.87 -10.90 -25.43
N THR A 192 -3.07 -11.60 -26.54
CA THR A 192 -4.23 -11.39 -27.42
C THR A 192 -5.57 -11.59 -26.72
N HIS A 193 -5.59 -12.24 -25.55
CA HIS A 193 -6.79 -12.56 -24.78
C HIS A 193 -6.86 -11.87 -23.40
N TYR A 194 -5.82 -11.13 -23.02
CA TYR A 194 -5.75 -10.40 -21.77
C TYR A 194 -5.10 -9.04 -21.98
N SER A 195 -5.83 -7.97 -21.65
CA SER A 195 -5.32 -6.61 -21.61
C SER A 195 -5.33 -6.08 -20.18
N PHE A 196 -4.30 -5.29 -19.87
CA PHE A 196 -4.17 -4.52 -18.66
C PHE A 196 -5.33 -3.53 -18.52
N ARG A 197 -5.87 -3.42 -17.29
CA ARG A 197 -7.02 -2.56 -16.95
C ARG A 197 -6.71 -1.58 -15.82
N GLY A 198 -5.43 -1.25 -15.62
CA GLY A 198 -5.05 -0.25 -14.63
C GLY A 198 -5.40 1.17 -15.09
N ASN A 199 -5.47 2.08 -14.12
CA ASN A 199 -5.68 3.50 -14.37
C ASN A 199 -4.39 4.16 -14.89
N GLY A 200 -4.54 5.28 -15.58
CA GLY A 200 -3.44 6.16 -15.97
C GLY A 200 -2.79 6.84 -14.76
N LEU A 201 -2.01 7.90 -15.02
CA LEU A 201 -1.41 8.70 -13.96
C LEU A 201 -2.46 9.26 -13.01
N HIS A 202 -2.31 8.99 -11.71
CA HIS A 202 -3.26 9.42 -10.69
C HIS A 202 -2.57 9.76 -9.36
N TRP A 203 -3.36 10.31 -8.44
CA TRP A 203 -3.01 10.50 -7.03
C TRP A 203 -4.07 9.83 -6.16
N ASP A 204 -3.65 9.14 -5.11
CA ASP A 204 -4.58 8.56 -4.12
C ASP A 204 -4.97 9.54 -3.00
N VAL A 205 -4.63 10.82 -3.18
CA VAL A 205 -4.86 11.88 -2.21
C VAL A 205 -5.57 13.06 -2.87
N SER A 206 -6.22 13.89 -2.04
CA SER A 206 -6.68 15.21 -2.46
C SER A 206 -5.52 16.06 -2.98
N LEU A 207 -5.79 16.85 -4.02
CA LEU A 207 -4.84 17.81 -4.57
C LEU A 207 -4.91 19.20 -3.91
N ALA A 208 -5.79 19.37 -2.92
CA ALA A 208 -5.86 20.60 -2.15
C ALA A 208 -4.54 20.89 -1.42
N GLN A 209 -4.10 22.14 -1.49
CA GLN A 209 -2.81 22.58 -0.97
C GLN A 209 -2.90 23.03 0.49
N PRO A 210 -1.87 22.76 1.32
CA PRO A 210 -0.72 21.91 1.00
C PRO A 210 -1.12 20.43 0.96
N ILE A 211 -0.61 19.70 -0.04
CA ILE A 211 -0.76 18.23 -0.07
C ILE A 211 -0.02 17.66 1.14
N GLN A 212 -0.67 16.73 1.83
CA GLN A 212 -0.14 16.15 3.06
C GLN A 212 1.20 15.45 2.80
N ASN A 213 2.10 15.51 3.78
CA ASN A 213 3.41 14.88 3.68
C ASN A 213 3.29 13.39 4.06
N ARG A 214 2.84 12.56 3.12
CA ARG A 214 2.70 11.11 3.29
C ARG A 214 3.38 10.37 2.15
N PHE A 215 3.94 9.23 2.49
CA PHE A 215 4.65 8.38 1.56
C PHE A 215 3.94 7.05 1.38
N GLN A 216 4.07 6.50 0.18
CA GLN A 216 3.59 5.19 -0.20
C GLN A 216 4.77 4.30 -0.55
N GLY A 217 4.54 2.97 -0.53
CA GLY A 217 5.61 2.01 -0.74
C GLY A 217 5.21 0.76 -1.53
N LEU A 218 6.17 0.28 -2.31
CA LEU A 218 6.06 -0.88 -3.17
C LEU A 218 7.36 -1.68 -3.10
N LEU A 219 7.23 -2.96 -2.77
CA LEU A 219 8.33 -3.92 -2.74
C LEU A 219 8.28 -4.78 -4.00
N TYR A 220 9.34 -4.75 -4.81
CA TYR A 220 9.49 -5.68 -5.92
C TYR A 220 9.83 -7.08 -5.39
N LEU A 221 9.00 -8.08 -5.72
CA LEU A 221 9.24 -9.48 -5.34
C LEU A 221 9.88 -10.29 -6.49
N SER A 222 9.94 -9.69 -7.67
CA SER A 222 10.62 -10.18 -8.87
C SER A 222 11.40 -9.02 -9.49
N ASP A 223 12.41 -9.34 -10.30
CA ASP A 223 13.02 -8.34 -11.18
C ASP A 223 11.94 -7.66 -12.03
N CYS A 224 12.10 -6.36 -12.25
CA CYS A 224 11.16 -5.55 -13.01
C CYS A 224 11.93 -4.54 -13.86
N ASN A 225 11.98 -4.78 -15.16
CA ASN A 225 12.47 -3.82 -16.15
C ASN A 225 11.33 -2.90 -16.60
N GLU A 226 11.65 -1.97 -17.50
CA GLU A 226 10.71 -0.95 -18.00
C GLU A 226 9.45 -1.53 -18.64
N ASN A 227 9.57 -2.70 -19.29
CA ASN A 227 8.48 -3.36 -19.99
C ASN A 227 7.73 -4.38 -19.12
N ASP A 228 8.16 -4.62 -17.89
CA ASP A 228 7.58 -5.67 -17.03
C ASP A 228 6.39 -5.16 -16.18
N GLY A 229 5.72 -4.08 -16.63
CA GLY A 229 4.61 -3.46 -15.91
C GLY A 229 5.06 -2.74 -14.63
N ALA A 230 6.20 -2.05 -14.72
CA ALA A 230 6.83 -1.31 -13.63
C ALA A 230 5.90 -0.30 -12.97
N PHE A 231 6.23 0.10 -11.75
CA PHE A 231 5.72 1.33 -11.17
C PHE A 231 6.23 2.52 -11.99
N HIS A 232 5.32 3.44 -12.32
CA HIS A 232 5.64 4.68 -13.01
C HIS A 232 5.27 5.86 -12.13
N CYS A 233 6.09 6.89 -12.11
CA CYS A 233 5.74 8.19 -11.51
C CYS A 233 6.31 9.34 -12.34
N VAL A 234 6.00 10.58 -11.96
CA VAL A 234 6.59 11.79 -12.56
C VAL A 234 7.58 12.39 -11.55
N PRO A 235 8.89 12.07 -11.63
CA PRO A 235 9.88 12.55 -10.68
C PRO A 235 9.91 14.07 -10.57
N GLY A 236 10.01 14.58 -9.35
CA GLY A 236 10.15 16.01 -9.05
C GLY A 236 8.85 16.81 -9.19
N PHE A 237 7.72 16.17 -9.52
CA PHE A 237 6.45 16.87 -9.72
C PHE A 237 5.90 17.50 -8.43
N HIS A 238 6.28 17.00 -7.25
CA HIS A 238 5.92 17.60 -5.96
C HIS A 238 6.34 19.07 -5.84
N ARG A 239 7.37 19.49 -6.58
CA ARG A 239 7.84 20.89 -6.62
C ARG A 239 7.06 21.77 -7.59
N GLN A 240 6.43 21.14 -8.59
CA GLN A 240 5.73 21.81 -9.68
C GLN A 240 4.22 21.88 -9.44
N ILE A 241 3.68 20.92 -8.67
CA ILE A 241 2.24 20.72 -8.51
C ILE A 241 1.48 21.98 -8.05
N PRO A 242 1.98 22.85 -7.15
CA PRO A 242 1.22 24.05 -6.77
C PRO A 242 1.06 25.00 -7.97
N SER A 243 2.16 25.37 -8.64
CA SER A 243 2.13 26.24 -9.81
C SER A 243 1.41 25.62 -11.02
N TRP A 244 1.46 24.29 -11.14
CA TRP A 244 0.77 23.58 -12.21
C TRP A 244 -0.75 23.59 -11.97
N LEU A 245 -1.21 23.40 -10.72
CA LEU A 245 -2.62 23.52 -10.37
C LEU A 245 -3.14 24.95 -10.57
N ASP A 246 -2.35 25.97 -10.20
CA ASP A 246 -2.70 27.38 -10.39
C ASP A 246 -2.81 27.78 -11.88
N GLY A 247 -2.17 27.01 -12.76
CA GLY A 247 -2.18 27.24 -14.21
C GLY A 247 -3.33 26.59 -14.95
N LEU A 248 -4.18 25.80 -14.28
CA LEU A 248 -5.35 25.15 -14.89
C LEU A 248 -6.51 26.13 -15.01
N ASP A 249 -7.31 25.97 -16.07
CA ASP A 249 -8.56 26.69 -16.18
C ASP A 249 -9.56 26.22 -15.09
N PRO A 250 -10.48 27.07 -14.60
CA PRO A 250 -11.37 26.72 -13.49
C PRO A 250 -12.24 25.47 -13.68
N ASP A 251 -12.52 25.10 -14.94
CA ASP A 251 -13.34 23.94 -15.30
C ASP A 251 -12.50 22.70 -15.69
N GLU A 252 -11.17 22.80 -15.68
CA GLU A 252 -10.28 21.69 -15.98
C GLU A 252 -10.17 20.73 -14.79
N ASN A 253 -10.32 19.43 -15.07
CA ASN A 253 -10.07 18.41 -14.08
C ASN A 253 -8.56 18.11 -14.03
N PRO A 254 -7.85 18.40 -12.93
CA PRO A 254 -6.39 18.21 -12.85
C PRO A 254 -6.00 16.76 -13.17
N ARG A 255 -6.74 15.77 -12.66
CA ARG A 255 -6.41 14.35 -12.86
C ARG A 255 -6.47 13.96 -14.33
N ARG A 256 -7.43 14.51 -15.08
CA ARG A 256 -7.53 14.28 -16.53
C ARG A 256 -6.42 14.98 -17.30
N ILE A 257 -6.10 16.23 -16.96
CA ILE A 257 -5.03 16.98 -17.61
C ILE A 257 -3.68 16.30 -17.35
N ALA A 258 -3.47 15.77 -16.15
CA ALA A 258 -2.24 15.06 -15.79
C ALA A 258 -1.99 13.83 -16.68
N GLU A 259 -3.02 13.01 -16.93
CA GLU A 259 -2.92 11.85 -17.82
C GLU A 259 -2.56 12.23 -19.26
N GLN A 260 -2.92 13.44 -19.70
CA GLN A 260 -2.71 13.91 -21.07
C GLN A 260 -1.39 14.65 -21.26
N THR A 261 -0.86 15.29 -20.21
CA THR A 261 0.22 16.26 -20.33
C THR A 261 1.49 15.86 -19.59
N LEU A 262 1.39 15.06 -18.52
CA LEU A 262 2.54 14.67 -17.74
C LEU A 262 3.19 13.41 -18.29
N ILE A 263 4.52 13.39 -18.27
CA ILE A 263 5.33 12.28 -18.77
C ILE A 263 5.87 11.51 -17.57
N SER A 264 5.34 10.30 -17.38
CA SER A 264 5.84 9.38 -16.37
C SER A 264 7.14 8.69 -16.80
N LYS A 265 7.90 8.18 -15.84
CA LYS A 265 9.08 7.34 -16.07
C LYS A 265 8.92 5.99 -15.37
N PRO A 266 9.36 4.87 -16.00
CA PRO A 266 9.43 3.59 -15.33
C PRO A 266 10.46 3.62 -14.20
N ILE A 267 10.08 3.15 -13.02
CA ILE A 267 11.01 2.90 -11.92
C ILE A 267 11.27 1.40 -11.86
N THR A 268 12.36 0.99 -12.50
CA THR A 268 12.80 -0.41 -12.55
C THR A 268 13.42 -0.83 -11.21
N GLY A 269 13.56 -2.14 -10.99
CA GLY A 269 14.14 -2.66 -9.77
C GLY A 269 14.43 -4.16 -9.86
N LYS A 270 15.21 -4.64 -8.91
CA LYS A 270 15.48 -6.07 -8.69
C LYS A 270 14.57 -6.62 -7.62
N ALA A 271 14.43 -7.95 -7.59
CA ALA A 271 13.74 -8.60 -6.49
C ALA A 271 14.39 -8.20 -5.15
N GLY A 272 13.58 -7.68 -4.23
CA GLY A 272 14.00 -7.19 -2.93
C GLY A 272 14.18 -5.67 -2.88
N ASP A 273 14.19 -4.98 -4.01
CA ASP A 273 14.24 -3.52 -4.04
C ASP A 273 12.90 -2.92 -3.60
N PHE A 274 12.97 -1.87 -2.78
CA PHE A 274 11.79 -1.19 -2.24
C PHE A 274 11.73 0.25 -2.71
N ILE A 275 10.59 0.65 -3.28
CA ILE A 275 10.34 2.02 -3.72
C ILE A 275 9.53 2.73 -2.63
N ILE A 276 10.00 3.90 -2.21
CA ILE A 276 9.23 4.89 -1.44
C ILE A 276 8.94 6.06 -2.38
N TRP A 277 7.73 6.59 -2.38
CA TRP A 277 7.41 7.84 -3.08
C TRP A 277 6.49 8.73 -2.27
N HIS A 278 6.62 10.03 -2.47
CA HIS A 278 5.70 11.01 -1.90
C HIS A 278 4.37 10.96 -2.62
N GLN A 279 3.26 11.01 -1.89
CA GLN A 279 1.91 10.97 -2.45
C GLN A 279 1.55 12.15 -3.35
N ALA A 280 2.40 13.17 -3.46
CA ALA A 280 2.24 14.30 -4.36
C ALA A 280 2.73 13.97 -5.77
N LEU A 281 3.43 12.84 -5.95
CA LEU A 281 3.81 12.36 -7.26
C LEU A 281 2.62 11.64 -7.92
N PRO A 282 2.16 12.10 -9.11
CA PRO A 282 1.27 11.29 -9.90
C PRO A 282 2.00 10.03 -10.31
N HIS A 283 1.31 8.90 -10.20
CA HIS A 283 1.88 7.60 -10.43
C HIS A 283 0.86 6.65 -11.06
N CYS A 284 1.36 5.54 -11.60
CA CYS A 284 0.53 4.49 -12.17
C CYS A 284 1.28 3.15 -12.22
N ALA A 285 0.52 2.09 -12.49
CA ALA A 285 1.07 0.85 -13.00
C ALA A 285 0.92 0.83 -14.52
N THR A 286 1.81 0.12 -15.21
CA THR A 286 1.75 -0.04 -16.67
C THR A 286 1.44 -1.47 -17.09
N PRO A 287 1.00 -1.66 -18.36
CA PRO A 287 0.91 -2.98 -18.95
C PRO A 287 2.23 -3.73 -18.83
N ASN A 288 2.15 -5.03 -18.53
CA ASN A 288 3.31 -5.90 -18.58
C ASN A 288 3.47 -6.43 -20.01
N LEU A 289 4.48 -5.95 -20.72
CA LEU A 289 4.86 -6.38 -22.07
C LEU A 289 6.04 -7.37 -22.05
N GLY A 290 6.48 -7.78 -20.85
CA GLY A 290 7.52 -8.77 -20.62
C GLY A 290 7.03 -10.21 -20.79
N THR A 291 7.81 -11.16 -20.26
CA THR A 291 7.54 -12.60 -20.40
C THR A 291 7.14 -13.29 -19.10
N THR A 292 7.26 -12.60 -17.96
CA THR A 292 6.94 -13.17 -16.64
C THR A 292 6.04 -12.23 -15.84
N PRO A 293 5.21 -12.74 -14.91
CA PRO A 293 4.37 -11.90 -14.08
C PRO A 293 5.18 -11.05 -13.12
N ARG A 294 4.87 -9.76 -13.04
CA ARG A 294 5.40 -8.88 -12.00
C ARG A 294 4.61 -9.08 -10.73
N MET A 295 5.33 -9.39 -9.66
CA MET A 295 4.78 -9.54 -8.32
C MET A 295 5.34 -8.47 -7.39
N VAL A 296 4.45 -7.81 -6.66
CA VAL A 296 4.84 -6.78 -5.69
C VAL A 296 4.02 -6.90 -4.41
N GLN A 297 4.60 -6.44 -3.32
CA GLN A 297 3.86 -6.21 -2.07
C GLN A 297 3.76 -4.71 -1.83
N TYR A 298 2.56 -4.21 -1.57
CA TYR A 298 2.38 -2.85 -1.09
C TYR A 298 2.49 -2.84 0.43
N LEU A 299 3.26 -1.87 0.94
CA LEU A 299 3.35 -1.58 2.36
C LEU A 299 3.87 -0.16 2.54
N SER A 300 3.31 0.54 3.52
CA SER A 300 3.70 1.91 3.83
C SER A 300 3.81 2.11 5.33
N TYR A 301 4.40 3.24 5.71
CA TYR A 301 4.32 3.76 7.07
C TYR A 301 3.70 5.14 7.09
N ILE A 302 2.87 5.39 8.09
CA ILE A 302 2.15 6.66 8.27
C ILE A 302 2.52 7.25 9.64
N PRO A 303 2.77 8.57 9.74
CA PRO A 303 2.97 9.23 11.02
C PRO A 303 1.74 9.13 11.93
N ASN A 304 1.97 9.00 13.24
CA ASN A 304 0.91 9.11 14.23
C ASN A 304 0.31 10.50 14.18
N GLY A 305 -1.03 10.59 14.22
CA GLY A 305 -1.74 11.86 14.15
C GLY A 305 -1.89 12.43 12.74
N ASP A 306 -1.57 11.66 11.69
CA ASP A 306 -1.82 12.06 10.30
C ASP A 306 -3.32 12.18 10.02
N GLU A 307 -3.77 13.38 9.67
CA GLU A 307 -5.18 13.67 9.35
C GLU A 307 -5.42 13.63 7.85
N GLU A 308 -6.66 13.50 7.39
CA GLU A 308 -7.02 13.50 5.96
C GLU A 308 -7.37 14.91 5.52
N HIS A 309 -7.05 15.29 4.27
CA HIS A 309 -7.44 16.61 3.79
C HIS A 309 -8.97 16.66 3.68
N PRO A 310 -9.66 17.61 4.35
CA PRO A 310 -11.13 17.60 4.43
C PRO A 310 -11.81 17.94 3.10
N ILE A 311 -11.07 18.60 2.21
CA ILE A 311 -11.51 18.96 0.86
C ILE A 311 -10.85 18.00 -0.13
N TRP A 312 -11.61 17.49 -1.10
CA TRP A 312 -11.09 16.66 -2.19
C TRP A 312 -11.15 17.43 -3.52
N ILE A 313 -9.98 17.56 -4.17
CA ILE A 313 -9.81 18.16 -5.50
C ILE A 313 -9.32 17.07 -6.47
#